data_AF-A0A0L8GAC9-F1
#
_entry.id   AF-A0A0L8GAC9-F1
#
_cell.length_a   1.000
_cell.length_b   1.000
_cell.length_c   1.000
_cell.angle_alpha   90.00
_cell.angle_beta   90.00
_cell.angle_gamma   90.00
#
_symmetry.space_group_name_H-M   'P 1'
#
loop_
_entity.id
_entity.type
_entity.pdbx_description
1 polymer ?
#
loop_
_entity_poly.entity_id
_entity_poly.type
_entity_poly.pdbx_seq_one_letter_code
_entity_poly.pdbx_strand_id
1 'polypeptide(L)'
;MKYRTSRLEGTYVRSGQEQRTKFRSSRIERTYVRSSHDQRTKCRSSRLERTYVRSGQQQRTRFRSSRHEGTYVRSGQGQRTKFRSSWLERTYVCSGQEHRPKFRSSRLERTYLRSGQEQRTKFRSSRIEGTYARSGQEQRTKFRSSRLERMYIERMDVRSSKRYERSSVSILEITNEITMNKRNNKRLHERTNEITNERKK
;
A
#
# COMPACT_ATOMS: atom_id res chain seq x y z
N MET A 1 -15.26 -3.20 21.34
CA MET A 1 -15.07 -1.83 21.89
C MET A 1 -15.55 -0.76 20.91
N LYS A 2 -16.19 0.31 21.41
CA LYS A 2 -16.64 1.47 20.63
C LYS A 2 -16.20 2.75 21.36
N TYR A 3 -15.57 3.67 20.65
CA TYR A 3 -15.15 4.98 21.15
C TYR A 3 -15.88 6.07 20.38
N ARG A 4 -16.59 6.95 21.09
CA ARG A 4 -17.30 8.09 20.52
C ARG A 4 -17.00 9.33 21.36
N THR A 5 -16.31 10.29 20.78
CA THR A 5 -15.90 11.54 21.44
C THR A 5 -15.81 12.66 20.40
N SER A 6 -15.70 13.92 20.80
CA SER A 6 -15.35 15.02 19.91
C SER A 6 -13.89 14.93 19.48
N ARG A 7 -12.97 14.67 20.42
CA ARG A 7 -11.52 14.52 20.19
C ARG A 7 -11.00 13.27 20.88
N LEU A 8 -10.17 12.52 20.17
CA LEU A 8 -9.49 11.33 20.67
C LEU A 8 -7.98 11.53 20.53
N GLU A 9 -7.31 11.79 21.65
CA GLU A 9 -5.87 12.08 21.65
C GLU A 9 -5.05 10.79 21.50
N GLY A 10 -5.39 9.78 22.30
CA GLY A 10 -4.70 8.50 22.31
C GLY A 10 -5.65 7.37 22.65
N THR A 11 -5.51 6.24 21.95
CA THR A 11 -6.12 4.99 22.40
C THR A 11 -5.26 3.80 22.02
N TYR A 12 -5.05 2.92 22.98
CA TYR A 12 -4.40 1.64 22.81
C TYR A 12 -5.39 0.52 23.09
N VAL A 13 -5.56 -0.39 22.13
CA VAL A 13 -6.41 -1.58 22.27
C VAL A 13 -5.58 -2.80 21.94
N ARG A 14 -5.46 -3.72 22.89
CA ARG A 14 -4.76 -5.00 22.71
C ARG A 14 -5.70 -6.15 23.09
N SER A 15 -5.72 -7.20 22.28
CA SER A 15 -6.47 -8.43 22.55
C SER A 15 -5.66 -9.67 22.12
N GLY A 16 -5.78 -10.76 22.87
CA GLY A 16 -5.27 -12.07 22.46
C GLY A 16 -6.21 -12.83 21.51
N GLN A 17 -7.45 -12.38 21.40
CA GLN A 17 -8.56 -13.08 20.72
C GLN A 17 -9.15 -12.24 19.57
N GLU A 18 -10.25 -12.68 18.96
CA GLU A 18 -10.98 -11.88 17.95
C GLU A 18 -11.34 -10.50 18.53
N GLN A 19 -11.00 -9.44 17.81
CA GLN A 19 -11.25 -8.07 18.26
C GLN A 19 -12.09 -7.27 17.28
N ARG A 20 -13.10 -6.57 17.81
CA ARG A 20 -13.91 -5.59 17.07
C ARG A 20 -13.83 -4.21 17.71
N THR A 21 -13.24 -3.27 17.00
CA THR A 21 -13.05 -1.89 17.49
C THR A 21 -13.64 -0.87 16.51
N LYS A 22 -14.41 0.09 17.04
CA LYS A 22 -14.94 1.22 16.28
C LYS A 22 -14.53 2.53 16.92
N PHE A 23 -13.97 3.45 16.16
CA PHE A 23 -13.67 4.82 16.58
C PHE A 23 -14.50 5.80 15.77
N ARG A 24 -15.15 6.74 16.46
CA ARG A 24 -15.86 7.86 15.86
C ARG A 24 -15.50 9.14 16.60
N SER A 25 -14.80 10.04 15.94
CA SER A 25 -14.39 11.34 16.50
C SER A 25 -14.47 12.44 15.44
N SER A 26 -14.32 13.72 15.79
CA SER A 26 -14.03 14.76 14.80
C SER A 26 -12.52 14.78 14.49
N ARG A 27 -11.69 14.60 15.51
CA ARG A 27 -10.23 14.47 15.40
C ARG A 27 -9.74 13.23 16.16
N ILE A 28 -8.86 12.48 15.52
CA ILE A 28 -8.13 11.36 16.11
C ILE A 28 -6.64 11.61 15.88
N GLU A 29 -5.89 11.81 16.96
CA GLU A 29 -4.45 12.04 16.87
C GLU A 29 -3.69 10.72 16.79
N ARG A 30 -3.88 9.82 17.77
CA ARG A 30 -3.18 8.52 17.79
C ARG A 30 -4.11 7.38 18.15
N THR A 31 -4.09 6.32 17.35
CA THR A 31 -4.73 5.04 17.69
C THR A 31 -3.83 3.86 17.37
N TYR A 32 -3.78 2.92 18.30
CA TYR A 32 -3.05 1.67 18.18
C TYR A 32 -4.01 0.52 18.50
N VAL A 33 -4.20 -0.40 17.56
CA VAL A 33 -5.04 -1.58 17.75
C VAL A 33 -4.25 -2.82 17.37
N ARG A 34 -4.06 -3.73 18.32
CA ARG A 34 -3.34 -4.98 18.14
C ARG A 34 -4.21 -6.17 18.54
N SER A 35 -4.30 -7.18 17.68
CA SER A 35 -4.80 -8.51 18.02
C SER A 35 -3.79 -9.58 17.60
N SER A 36 -3.65 -10.64 18.40
CA SER A 36 -2.92 -11.85 17.99
C SER A 36 -3.72 -12.70 16.99
N HIS A 37 -5.04 -12.54 16.95
CA HIS A 37 -5.97 -13.29 16.13
C HIS A 37 -6.68 -12.36 15.13
N ASP A 38 -7.92 -12.69 14.77
CA ASP A 38 -8.73 -11.95 13.81
C ASP A 38 -9.14 -10.56 14.32
N GLN A 39 -9.16 -9.59 13.40
CA GLN A 39 -9.46 -8.21 13.76
C GLN A 39 -10.37 -7.49 12.78
N ARG A 40 -11.34 -6.76 13.33
CA ARG A 40 -12.17 -5.79 12.58
C ARG A 40 -12.08 -4.40 13.20
N THR A 41 -11.54 -3.45 12.45
CA THR A 41 -11.40 -2.06 12.89
C THR A 41 -12.12 -1.11 11.95
N LYS A 42 -12.92 -0.19 12.49
CA LYS A 42 -13.51 0.92 11.74
C LYS A 42 -13.14 2.25 12.41
N CYS A 43 -12.54 3.16 11.66
CA CYS A 43 -12.27 4.52 12.12
C CYS A 43 -13.04 5.51 11.25
N ARG A 44 -13.81 6.40 11.88
CA ARG A 44 -14.49 7.52 11.25
C ARG A 44 -14.06 8.81 11.94
N SER A 45 -13.47 9.74 11.19
CA SER A 45 -13.03 11.04 11.69
C SER A 45 -13.23 12.14 10.64
N SER A 46 -13.03 13.41 10.99
CA SER A 46 -12.75 14.46 10.00
C SER A 46 -11.24 14.56 9.73
N ARG A 47 -10.43 14.39 10.79
CA ARG A 47 -8.95 14.31 10.71
C ARG A 47 -8.43 13.07 11.44
N LEU A 48 -7.55 12.32 10.78
CA LEU A 48 -6.83 11.16 11.32
C LEU A 48 -5.34 11.41 11.13
N GLU A 49 -4.60 11.62 12.23
CA GLU A 49 -3.17 11.91 12.15
C GLU A 49 -2.36 10.62 12.08
N ARG A 50 -2.36 9.79 13.13
CA ARG A 50 -1.61 8.53 13.17
C ARG A 50 -2.47 7.36 13.58
N THR A 51 -2.45 6.30 12.80
CA THR A 51 -3.15 5.06 13.15
C THR A 51 -2.33 3.83 12.81
N TYR A 52 -2.20 2.93 13.78
CA TYR A 52 -1.50 1.67 13.66
C TYR A 52 -2.45 0.53 13.98
N VAL A 53 -2.59 -0.41 13.05
CA VAL A 53 -3.54 -1.52 13.18
C VAL A 53 -2.83 -2.82 12.80
N ARG A 54 -2.65 -3.73 13.76
CA ARG A 54 -1.91 -4.98 13.59
C ARG A 54 -2.73 -6.20 14.00
N SER A 55 -2.79 -7.21 13.14
CA SER A 55 -3.34 -8.54 13.44
C SER A 55 -2.30 -9.63 13.17
N GLY A 56 -2.30 -10.69 13.99
CA GLY A 56 -1.51 -11.89 13.72
C GLY A 56 -2.09 -12.76 12.60
N GLN A 57 -3.42 -12.77 12.47
CA GLN A 57 -4.17 -13.59 11.50
C GLN A 57 -4.88 -12.70 10.48
N GLN A 58 -6.21 -12.74 10.40
CA GLN A 58 -6.99 -12.03 9.39
C GLN A 58 -7.40 -10.64 9.85
N GLN A 59 -7.38 -9.69 8.92
CA GLN A 59 -7.73 -8.30 9.23
C GLN A 59 -8.71 -7.69 8.24
N ARG A 60 -9.74 -7.02 8.78
CA ARG A 60 -10.64 -6.15 8.02
C ARG A 60 -10.66 -4.75 8.61
N THR A 61 -10.11 -3.79 7.88
CA THR A 61 -10.02 -2.41 8.35
C THR A 61 -10.69 -1.43 7.39
N ARG A 62 -11.40 -0.45 7.95
CA ARG A 62 -12.01 0.63 7.18
C ARG A 62 -11.71 1.98 7.83
N PHE A 63 -11.12 2.87 7.05
CA PHE A 63 -10.86 4.24 7.42
C PHE A 63 -11.73 5.18 6.58
N ARG A 64 -12.45 6.08 7.24
CA ARG A 64 -13.21 7.16 6.60
C ARG A 64 -12.88 8.48 7.28
N SER A 65 -12.19 9.37 6.59
CA SER A 65 -11.86 10.70 7.11
C SER A 65 -11.67 11.68 5.99
N SER A 66 -11.88 12.99 6.21
CA SER A 66 -11.56 13.99 5.18
C SER A 66 -10.05 14.01 4.93
N ARG A 67 -9.25 13.93 6.00
CA ARG A 67 -7.77 13.92 5.95
C ARG A 67 -7.19 12.71 6.69
N HIS A 68 -6.23 12.01 6.05
CA HIS A 68 -5.32 11.06 6.70
C HIS A 68 -3.87 11.48 6.48
N GLU A 69 -3.11 11.64 7.56
CA GLU A 69 -1.68 11.98 7.49
C GLU A 69 -0.83 10.70 7.48
N GLY A 70 -1.06 9.79 8.43
CA GLY A 70 -0.26 8.58 8.60
C GLY A 70 -1.11 7.38 8.98
N THR A 71 -1.02 6.31 8.18
CA THR A 71 -1.63 5.03 8.57
C THR A 71 -0.72 3.86 8.26
N TYR A 72 -0.56 2.99 9.25
CA TYR A 72 0.16 1.71 9.15
C TYR A 72 -0.78 0.56 9.46
N VAL A 73 -0.85 -0.42 8.57
CA VAL A 73 -1.74 -1.56 8.71
C VAL A 73 -0.99 -2.84 8.38
N ARG A 74 -0.94 -3.79 9.31
CA ARG A 74 -0.20 -5.05 9.13
C ARG A 74 -1.00 -6.28 9.56
N SER A 75 -1.02 -7.30 8.71
CA SER A 75 -1.56 -8.62 9.03
C SER A 75 -0.52 -9.71 8.76
N GLY A 76 -0.53 -10.80 9.54
CA GLY A 76 0.31 -11.97 9.30
C GLY A 76 -0.16 -12.82 8.13
N GLN A 77 -1.47 -13.02 8.00
CA GLN A 77 -2.04 -13.82 6.92
C GLN A 77 -2.77 -12.96 5.88
N GLY A 78 -4.08 -12.72 6.05
CA GLY A 78 -4.91 -12.06 5.06
C GLY A 78 -5.49 -10.72 5.50
N GLN A 79 -5.62 -9.81 4.54
CA GLN A 79 -6.00 -8.43 4.82
C GLN A 79 -6.92 -7.81 3.78
N ARG A 80 -7.98 -7.17 4.27
CA ARG A 80 -8.88 -6.31 3.48
C ARG A 80 -8.94 -4.92 4.10
N THR A 81 -8.28 -3.95 3.47
CA THR A 81 -8.26 -2.56 3.93
C THR A 81 -8.99 -1.65 2.97
N LYS A 82 -9.82 -0.74 3.49
CA LYS A 82 -10.49 0.29 2.69
C LYS A 82 -10.18 1.67 3.26
N PHE A 83 -9.65 2.55 2.43
CA PHE A 83 -9.48 3.97 2.72
C PHE A 83 -10.47 4.79 1.90
N ARG A 84 -11.18 5.70 2.56
CA ARG A 84 -11.99 6.73 1.92
C ARG A 84 -11.67 8.08 2.53
N SER A 85 -11.10 8.98 1.74
CA SER A 85 -10.80 10.35 2.18
C SER A 85 -10.86 11.38 1.06
N SER A 86 -10.70 12.66 1.38
CA SER A 86 -10.39 13.67 0.36
C SER A 86 -8.90 13.68 0.10
N TRP A 87 -8.08 13.60 1.16
CA TRP A 87 -6.63 13.54 1.08
C TRP A 87 -6.06 12.37 1.90
N LEU A 88 -5.03 11.73 1.34
CA LEU A 88 -4.31 10.62 1.95
C LEU A 88 -2.81 10.84 1.71
N GLU A 89 -2.09 11.19 2.76
CA GLU A 89 -0.68 11.58 2.65
C GLU A 89 0.23 10.36 2.64
N ARG A 90 0.36 9.65 3.77
CA ARG A 90 1.23 8.48 3.90
C ARG A 90 0.46 7.26 4.38
N THR A 91 0.53 6.18 3.60
CA THR A 91 -0.10 4.92 3.96
C THR A 91 0.78 3.72 3.66
N TYR A 92 0.93 2.86 4.65
CA TYR A 92 1.70 1.63 4.60
C TYR A 92 0.77 0.46 4.92
N VAL A 93 0.68 -0.50 4.00
CA VAL A 93 -0.22 -1.65 4.15
C VAL A 93 0.54 -2.92 3.79
N CYS A 94 0.71 -3.81 4.77
CA CYS A 94 1.56 -4.99 4.65
C CYS A 94 0.81 -6.25 5.09
N SER A 95 0.90 -7.31 4.29
CA SER A 95 0.37 -8.64 4.64
C SER A 95 1.40 -9.72 4.33
N GLY A 96 1.43 -10.80 5.13
CA GLY A 96 2.30 -11.94 4.88
C GLY A 96 1.82 -12.85 3.75
N GLN A 97 0.52 -12.90 3.46
CA GLN A 97 -0.04 -13.75 2.40
C GLN A 97 -0.98 -12.99 1.45
N GLU A 98 -2.21 -12.70 1.88
CA GLU A 98 -3.25 -12.16 1.01
C GLU A 98 -3.52 -10.68 1.28
N HIS A 99 -3.35 -9.84 0.26
CA HIS A 99 -3.46 -8.40 0.41
C HIS A 99 -4.47 -7.76 -0.54
N ARG A 100 -5.60 -7.23 -0.03
CA ARG A 100 -6.66 -6.63 -0.86
C ARG A 100 -7.02 -5.17 -0.48
N PRO A 101 -6.09 -4.20 -0.60
CA PRO A 101 -6.35 -2.82 -0.23
C PRO A 101 -7.16 -2.08 -1.32
N LYS A 102 -8.01 -1.15 -0.88
CA LYS A 102 -8.76 -0.25 -1.77
C LYS A 102 -8.64 1.19 -1.27
N PHE A 103 -8.25 2.08 -2.17
CA PHE A 103 -8.08 3.50 -1.91
C PHE A 103 -9.09 4.29 -2.74
N ARG A 104 -9.86 5.15 -2.07
CA ARG A 104 -10.72 6.15 -2.72
C ARG A 104 -10.43 7.51 -2.13
N SER A 105 -9.78 8.39 -2.89
CA SER A 105 -9.50 9.76 -2.48
C SER A 105 -9.67 10.78 -3.59
N SER A 106 -9.50 12.07 -3.30
CA SER A 106 -9.30 13.09 -4.34
C SER A 106 -7.80 13.22 -4.65
N ARG A 107 -6.95 13.19 -3.60
CA ARG A 107 -5.49 13.18 -3.71
C ARG A 107 -4.89 12.06 -2.86
N LEU A 108 -3.88 11.40 -3.41
CA LEU A 108 -3.07 10.38 -2.74
C LEU A 108 -1.61 10.71 -2.99
N GLU A 109 -0.84 10.94 -1.93
CA GLU A 109 0.57 11.33 -2.07
C GLU A 109 1.49 10.12 -2.09
N ARG A 110 1.58 9.37 -1.00
CA ARG A 110 2.50 8.24 -0.87
C ARG A 110 1.81 7.01 -0.31
N THR A 111 1.77 5.95 -1.11
CA THR A 111 1.28 4.64 -0.66
C THR A 111 2.32 3.56 -0.89
N TYR A 112 2.60 2.79 0.14
CA TYR A 112 3.48 1.63 0.12
C TYR A 112 2.69 0.37 0.44
N LEU A 113 2.72 -0.60 -0.46
CA LEU A 113 2.01 -1.87 -0.34
C LEU A 113 3.00 -3.03 -0.44
N ARG A 114 2.92 -3.97 0.49
CA ARG A 114 3.70 -5.20 0.44
C ARG A 114 2.85 -6.42 0.75
N SER A 115 2.95 -7.44 -0.10
CA SER A 115 2.43 -8.76 0.19
C SER A 115 3.52 -9.82 0.07
N GLY A 116 3.49 -10.84 0.92
CA GLY A 116 4.38 -12.00 0.78
C GLY A 116 3.95 -12.93 -0.36
N GLN A 117 2.66 -13.01 -0.68
CA GLN A 117 2.14 -13.91 -1.72
C GLN A 117 1.32 -13.13 -2.75
N GLU A 118 0.03 -12.89 -2.47
CA GLU A 118 -0.90 -12.28 -3.41
C GLU A 118 -1.26 -10.83 -3.03
N GLN A 119 -1.37 -9.97 -4.04
CA GLN A 119 -1.85 -8.61 -3.87
C GLN A 119 -2.87 -8.22 -4.94
N ARG A 120 -4.08 -7.81 -4.52
CA ARG A 120 -5.15 -7.27 -5.36
C ARG A 120 -5.57 -5.88 -4.92
N THR A 121 -5.02 -4.87 -5.58
CA THR A 121 -5.18 -3.47 -5.19
C THR A 121 -6.10 -2.70 -6.14
N LYS A 122 -6.90 -1.78 -5.58
CA LYS A 122 -7.65 -0.79 -6.39
C LYS A 122 -7.39 0.63 -5.89
N PHE A 123 -7.01 1.51 -6.79
CA PHE A 123 -6.90 2.94 -6.56
C PHE A 123 -7.95 3.69 -7.37
N ARG A 124 -8.68 4.59 -6.71
CA ARG A 124 -9.57 5.56 -7.34
C ARG A 124 -9.29 6.93 -6.74
N SER A 125 -8.51 7.75 -7.43
CA SER A 125 -8.16 9.11 -6.99
C SER A 125 -8.31 10.09 -8.14
N SER A 126 -8.38 11.40 -7.91
CA SER A 126 -8.22 12.37 -9.01
C SER A 126 -6.74 12.58 -9.32
N ARG A 127 -5.89 12.60 -8.28
CA ARG A 127 -4.42 12.69 -8.36
C ARG A 127 -3.74 11.62 -7.51
N ILE A 128 -2.70 11.01 -8.05
CA ILE A 128 -1.80 10.07 -7.36
C ILE A 128 -0.36 10.52 -7.62
N GLU A 129 0.39 10.80 -6.57
CA GLU A 129 1.79 11.26 -6.72
C GLU A 129 2.78 10.09 -6.67
N GLY A 130 2.59 9.14 -5.75
CA GLY A 130 3.55 8.08 -5.50
C GLY A 130 2.89 6.82 -4.98
N THR A 131 3.05 5.72 -5.71
CA THR A 131 2.69 4.38 -5.23
C THR A 131 3.84 3.40 -5.44
N TYR A 132 4.22 2.72 -4.38
CA TYR A 132 5.10 1.55 -4.43
C TYR A 132 4.29 0.31 -4.03
N ALA A 133 4.37 -0.75 -4.83
CA ALA A 133 3.64 -1.98 -4.55
C ALA A 133 4.47 -3.21 -4.92
N ARG A 134 4.71 -4.10 -3.95
CA ARG A 134 5.48 -5.33 -4.13
C ARG A 134 4.71 -6.57 -3.68
N SER A 135 4.73 -7.63 -4.48
CA SER A 135 4.25 -8.96 -4.09
C SER A 135 5.30 -10.04 -4.38
N GLY A 136 5.31 -11.09 -3.55
CA GLY A 136 6.19 -12.24 -3.75
C GLY A 136 5.73 -13.19 -4.86
N GLN A 137 4.44 -13.23 -5.20
CA GLN A 137 3.91 -14.08 -6.27
C GLN A 137 2.95 -13.32 -7.20
N GLU A 138 1.66 -13.19 -6.85
CA GLU A 138 0.68 -12.53 -7.72
C GLU A 138 0.45 -11.05 -7.38
N GLN A 139 0.40 -10.20 -8.42
CA GLN A 139 -0.04 -8.81 -8.26
C GLN A 139 -1.07 -8.40 -9.30
N ARG A 140 -2.21 -7.89 -8.86
CA ARG A 140 -3.21 -7.23 -9.71
C ARG A 140 -3.51 -5.86 -9.14
N THR A 141 -3.23 -4.82 -9.92
CA THR A 141 -3.52 -3.44 -9.52
C THR A 141 -4.43 -2.79 -10.56
N LYS A 142 -5.53 -2.17 -10.11
CA LYS A 142 -6.40 -1.34 -10.96
C LYS A 142 -6.31 0.12 -10.53
N PHE A 143 -6.13 1.01 -11.48
CA PHE A 143 -6.12 2.45 -11.26
C PHE A 143 -7.27 3.13 -12.00
N ARG A 144 -7.84 4.15 -11.37
CA ARG A 144 -8.69 5.15 -12.00
C ARG A 144 -8.26 6.50 -11.45
N SER A 145 -7.52 7.27 -12.25
CA SER A 145 -7.05 8.61 -11.91
C SER A 145 -6.98 9.51 -13.12
N SER A 146 -7.20 10.80 -12.91
CA SER A 146 -6.97 11.84 -13.93
C SER A 146 -5.49 12.19 -14.03
N ARG A 147 -4.72 12.04 -12.94
CA ARG A 147 -3.27 12.27 -12.90
C ARG A 147 -2.55 11.21 -12.07
N LEU A 148 -1.44 10.69 -12.59
CA LEU A 148 -0.53 9.76 -11.92
C LEU A 148 0.91 10.23 -12.20
N GLU A 149 1.69 10.50 -11.16
CA GLU A 149 3.09 10.98 -11.33
C GLU A 149 4.10 9.82 -11.26
N ARG A 150 4.16 9.10 -10.15
CA ARG A 150 5.10 7.99 -9.97
C ARG A 150 4.42 6.72 -9.50
N MET A 151 4.79 5.63 -10.15
CA MET A 151 4.37 4.29 -9.76
C MET A 151 5.50 3.31 -9.94
N TYR A 152 5.70 2.48 -8.92
CA TYR A 152 6.62 1.37 -8.96
C TYR A 152 5.89 0.09 -8.55
N ILE A 153 5.91 -0.89 -9.42
CA ILE A 153 5.31 -2.21 -9.20
C ILE A 153 6.42 -3.24 -9.36
N GLU A 154 6.70 -3.99 -8.30
CA GLU A 154 7.72 -5.04 -8.30
C GLU A 154 7.06 -6.40 -8.08
N ARG A 155 7.20 -7.26 -9.07
CA ARG A 155 6.86 -8.68 -8.98
C ARG A 155 8.14 -9.48 -8.94
N MET A 156 8.21 -10.45 -8.04
CA MET A 156 9.16 -11.56 -8.13
C MET A 156 8.37 -12.72 -8.75
N ASP A 157 8.73 -13.13 -9.96
CA ASP A 157 7.90 -13.96 -10.85
C ASP A 157 7.95 -15.46 -10.48
N VAL A 158 6.80 -16.15 -10.50
CA VAL A 158 6.67 -17.58 -10.85
C VAL A 158 5.41 -17.74 -11.73
N ARG A 159 5.63 -17.90 -13.04
CA ARG A 159 4.68 -18.20 -14.14
C ARG A 159 3.58 -17.16 -14.47
N SER A 160 3.64 -16.74 -15.72
CA SER A 160 2.94 -15.61 -16.36
C SER A 160 1.51 -15.92 -16.82
N SER A 161 0.58 -14.98 -16.64
CA SER A 161 -0.67 -14.92 -17.42
C SER A 161 -1.13 -13.46 -17.62
N LYS A 162 -1.16 -13.03 -18.89
CA LYS A 162 -1.45 -11.66 -19.33
C LYS A 162 -2.93 -11.53 -19.73
N ARG A 163 -3.61 -10.47 -19.29
CA ARG A 163 -4.83 -9.95 -19.94
C ARG A 163 -4.87 -8.43 -19.72
N TYR A 164 -4.71 -7.67 -20.80
CA TYR A 164 -4.62 -6.20 -20.81
C TYR A 164 -5.79 -5.62 -21.61
N GLU A 165 -6.47 -4.61 -21.06
CA GLU A 165 -7.47 -3.82 -21.78
C GLU A 165 -6.92 -2.40 -22.02
N ARG A 166 -6.68 -2.13 -23.31
CA ARG A 166 -6.67 -0.90 -24.14
C ARG A 166 -6.36 0.52 -23.62
N SER A 167 -6.18 0.80 -22.33
CA SER A 167 -5.61 2.09 -21.86
C SER A 167 -4.19 1.96 -21.32
N SER A 168 -3.53 0.83 -21.61
CA SER A 168 -2.27 0.39 -20.99
C SER A 168 -1.01 0.61 -21.86
N VAL A 169 -1.16 1.14 -23.07
CA VAL A 169 -0.06 1.18 -24.07
C VAL A 169 1.06 2.13 -23.63
N SER A 170 0.73 3.32 -23.14
CA SER A 170 1.72 4.30 -22.70
C SER A 170 2.51 3.91 -21.44
N ILE A 171 1.94 3.10 -20.54
CA ILE A 171 2.63 2.71 -19.29
C ILE A 171 3.61 1.56 -19.54
N LEU A 172 3.27 0.64 -20.45
CA LEU A 172 4.14 -0.49 -20.78
C LEU A 172 5.38 -0.02 -21.57
N GLU A 173 5.21 0.94 -22.48
CA GLU A 173 6.31 1.57 -23.23
C GLU A 173 7.31 2.24 -22.28
N ILE A 174 6.84 3.10 -21.38
CA ILE A 174 7.70 3.76 -20.38
C ILE A 174 8.42 2.74 -19.48
N THR A 175 7.73 1.67 -19.07
CA THR A 175 8.32 0.65 -18.18
C THR A 175 9.39 -0.19 -18.90
N ASN A 176 9.15 -0.52 -20.18
CA ASN A 176 10.11 -1.23 -21.01
C ASN A 176 11.33 -0.37 -21.28
N GLU A 177 11.14 0.90 -21.60
CA GLU A 177 12.22 1.87 -21.87
C GLU A 177 13.14 2.04 -20.65
N ILE A 178 12.57 2.21 -19.44
CA ILE A 178 13.35 2.30 -18.20
C ILE A 178 14.12 1.01 -17.91
N THR A 179 13.51 -0.15 -18.16
CA THR A 179 14.13 -1.45 -17.88
C THR A 179 15.26 -1.76 -18.86
N MET A 180 15.09 -1.42 -20.14
CA MET A 180 16.13 -1.53 -21.16
C MET A 180 17.31 -0.60 -20.84
N ASN A 181 17.05 0.64 -20.45
CA ASN A 181 18.11 1.58 -20.05
C ASN A 181 18.91 1.11 -18.83
N LYS A 182 18.27 0.50 -17.82
CA LYS A 182 19.00 -0.08 -16.67
C LYS A 182 19.89 -1.26 -17.05
N ARG A 183 19.41 -2.15 -17.93
CA ARG A 183 20.20 -3.29 -18.41
C ARG A 183 21.39 -2.85 -19.25
N ASN A 184 21.20 -1.85 -20.11
CA ASN A 184 22.27 -1.30 -20.94
C ASN A 184 23.35 -0.65 -20.07
N ASN A 185 22.97 0.15 -19.07
CA ASN A 185 23.94 0.75 -18.13
C ASN A 185 24.71 -0.31 -17.32
N LYS A 186 24.08 -1.40 -16.91
CA LYS A 186 24.76 -2.50 -16.21
C LYS A 186 25.79 -3.19 -17.12
N ARG A 187 25.43 -3.49 -18.37
CA ARG A 187 26.32 -4.11 -19.36
C ARG A 187 27.51 -3.21 -19.73
N LEU A 188 27.29 -1.91 -19.85
CA LEU A 188 28.37 -0.94 -20.07
C LEU A 188 29.35 -0.95 -18.89
N HIS A 189 28.84 -0.97 -17.65
CA HIS A 189 29.69 -1.02 -16.47
C HIS A 189 30.50 -2.33 -16.35
N GLU A 190 29.88 -3.46 -16.69
CA GLU A 190 30.56 -4.76 -16.73
C GLU A 190 31.66 -4.79 -17.80
N ARG A 191 31.39 -4.30 -19.03
CA ARG A 191 32.39 -4.17 -20.10
C ARG A 191 33.53 -3.22 -19.75
N THR A 192 33.25 -2.09 -19.09
CA THR A 192 34.31 -1.18 -18.67
C THR A 192 35.23 -1.85 -17.64
N ASN A 193 34.68 -2.67 -16.74
CA ASN A 193 35.46 -3.38 -15.73
C ASN A 193 36.32 -4.49 -16.36
N GLU A 194 35.80 -5.20 -17.36
CA GLU A 194 36.56 -6.20 -18.15
C GLU A 194 37.75 -5.54 -18.87
N ILE A 195 37.53 -4.45 -19.61
CA ILE A 195 38.60 -3.72 -20.32
C ILE A 195 39.67 -3.19 -19.35
N THR A 196 39.26 -2.66 -18.19
CA THR A 196 40.23 -2.18 -17.19
C THR A 196 41.05 -3.30 -16.54
N ASN A 197 40.51 -4.53 -16.48
CA ASN A 197 41.22 -5.67 -15.92
C ASN A 197 42.18 -6.30 -16.96
N GLU A 198 41.83 -6.26 -18.25
CA GLU A 198 42.73 -6.70 -19.33
C GLU A 198 43.96 -5.79 -19.50
N ARG A 199 43.82 -4.48 -19.26
CA ARG A 199 44.95 -3.52 -19.31
C ARG A 199 45.89 -3.58 -18.10
N LYS A 200 45.58 -4.38 -17.07
CA LYS A 200 46.38 -4.54 -15.84
C LYS A 200 47.14 -5.88 -15.79
N LYS A 201 47.03 -6.71 -16.82
CA LYS A 201 47.90 -7.86 -17.08
C LYS A 201 48.95 -7.47 -18.11
#